data_AF-A0A1T4XQV1-F1
#
_entry.id   AF-A0A1T4XQV1-F1
#
_cell.length_a   1.000
_cell.length_b   1.000
_cell.length_c   1.000
_cell.angle_alpha   90.00
_cell.angle_beta   90.00
_cell.angle_gamma   90.00
#
_symmetry.space_group_name_H-M   'P 1'
#
loop_
_entity.id
_entity.type
_entity.pdbx_description
1 polymer ?
#
loop_
_entity_poly.entity_id
_entity_poly.type
_entity_poly.pdbx_seq_one_letter_code
_entity_poly.pdbx_strand_id
1 'polypeptide(L)'
;MPNTNVTNLETLEEIIGKKLFFEVIEKMPGAIFRLPNNAEHYNKQQRNRQIIEDFYRGMNVPELMKKYQLKKSTIYKIIENL
;
A
#
# COMPACT_ATOMS: atom_id res chain seq x y z
N MET A 1 2.07 -11.28 -29.69
CA MET A 1 2.58 -10.58 -28.49
C MET A 1 2.12 -11.38 -27.29
N PRO A 2 3.00 -11.77 -26.35
CA PRO A 2 2.57 -12.45 -25.13
C PRO A 2 1.60 -11.55 -24.35
N ASN A 3 0.61 -12.18 -23.71
CA ASN A 3 -0.36 -11.45 -22.90
C ASN A 3 0.35 -10.86 -21.68
N THR A 4 0.38 -9.53 -21.58
CA THR A 4 1.06 -8.80 -20.48
C THR A 4 0.64 -9.27 -19.10
N ASN A 5 -0.61 -9.69 -18.92
CA ASN A 5 -1.08 -10.20 -17.63
C ASN A 5 -0.47 -11.56 -17.28
N VAL A 6 -0.28 -12.42 -18.27
CA VAL A 6 0.36 -13.74 -18.06
C VAL A 6 1.82 -13.55 -17.67
N THR A 7 2.55 -12.70 -18.38
CA THR A 7 3.95 -12.39 -18.07
C THR A 7 4.12 -11.77 -16.68
N ASN A 8 3.21 -10.86 -16.28
CA ASN A 8 3.25 -10.29 -14.93
C ASN A 8 3.00 -11.33 -13.83
N LEU A 9 2.15 -12.33 -14.07
CA LEU A 9 1.91 -13.42 -13.12
C LEU A 9 3.11 -14.37 -13.02
N GLU A 10 3.76 -14.68 -14.14
CA GLU A 10 5.00 -15.46 -14.18
C GLU A 10 6.11 -14.75 -13.40
N THR A 11 6.30 -13.44 -13.64
CA THR A 11 7.26 -12.63 -12.88
C THR A 11 6.93 -12.60 -11.38
N LEU A 12 5.64 -12.52 -11.01
CA LEU A 12 5.23 -12.55 -9.61
C LEU A 12 5.57 -13.90 -8.96
N GLU A 13 5.28 -15.02 -9.64
CA GLU A 13 5.62 -16.36 -9.19
C GLU A 13 7.14 -16.53 -8.99
N GLU A 14 7.95 -15.99 -9.89
CA GLU A 14 9.42 -16.01 -9.77
C GLU A 14 9.92 -15.24 -8.55
N ILE A 15 9.34 -14.07 -8.25
CA ILE A 15 9.78 -13.20 -7.14
C ILE A 15 9.44 -13.82 -5.77
N ILE A 16 8.22 -14.33 -5.60
CA ILE A 16 7.73 -14.80 -4.28
C ILE A 16 7.87 -16.31 -4.11
N GLY A 17 8.11 -17.05 -5.20
CA GLY A 17 8.21 -18.50 -5.23
C GLY A 17 6.85 -19.20 -5.29
N LYS A 18 6.87 -20.37 -5.94
CA LYS A 18 5.69 -21.19 -6.24
C LYS A 18 4.77 -21.44 -5.05
N LYS A 19 5.33 -21.77 -3.87
CA LYS A 19 4.55 -22.08 -2.66
C LYS A 19 3.68 -20.90 -2.23
N LEU A 20 4.27 -19.70 -2.12
CA LEU A 20 3.55 -18.50 -1.70
C LEU A 20 2.58 -18.02 -2.78
N PHE A 21 2.94 -18.19 -4.05
CA PHE A 21 2.07 -17.85 -5.17
C PHE A 21 0.75 -18.64 -5.14
N PHE A 22 0.78 -19.95 -4.89
CA PHE A 22 -0.45 -20.74 -4.72
C PHE A 22 -1.26 -20.31 -3.50
N GLU A 23 -0.63 -19.98 -2.38
CA GLU A 23 -1.32 -19.48 -1.20
C GLU A 23 -2.07 -18.16 -1.49
N VAL A 24 -1.48 -17.27 -2.29
CA VAL A 24 -2.13 -16.03 -2.74
C VAL A 24 -3.36 -16.34 -3.60
N ILE A 25 -3.26 -17.29 -4.54
CA ILE A 25 -4.40 -17.69 -5.40
C ILE A 25 -5.54 -18.27 -4.56
N GLU A 26 -5.23 -19.11 -3.58
CA GLU A 26 -6.24 -19.72 -2.70
C GLU A 26 -6.92 -18.69 -1.81
N LYS A 27 -6.17 -17.73 -1.26
CA LYS A 27 -6.70 -16.72 -0.34
C LYS A 27 -7.42 -15.58 -1.05
N MET A 28 -7.09 -15.30 -2.32
CA MET A 28 -7.59 -14.14 -3.06
C MET A 28 -8.06 -14.50 -4.49
N PRO A 29 -8.98 -15.46 -4.65
CA PRO A 29 -9.43 -15.88 -5.97
C PRO A 29 -10.18 -14.75 -6.69
N GLY A 30 -9.82 -14.48 -7.95
CA GLY A 30 -10.47 -13.46 -8.78
C GLY A 30 -10.18 -12.00 -8.39
N ALA A 31 -9.29 -11.77 -7.42
CA ALA A 31 -8.92 -10.43 -7.01
C ALA A 31 -8.12 -9.71 -8.11
N ILE A 32 -8.46 -8.44 -8.35
CA ILE A 32 -7.75 -7.57 -9.32
C ILE A 32 -6.94 -6.56 -8.54
N PHE A 33 -5.61 -6.72 -8.55
CA PHE A 33 -4.68 -5.79 -7.91
C PHE A 33 -3.98 -4.91 -8.94
N ARG A 34 -3.88 -3.61 -8.63
CA ARG A 34 -3.03 -2.69 -9.37
C ARG A 34 -1.77 -2.41 -8.56
N LEU A 35 -0.64 -2.86 -9.07
CA LEU A 35 0.65 -2.49 -8.50
C LEU A 35 0.93 -1.02 -8.82
N PRO A 36 1.39 -0.22 -7.86
CA PRO A 36 1.73 1.18 -8.13
C PRO A 36 2.98 1.25 -9.01
N ASN A 37 3.01 2.26 -9.89
CA ASN A 37 4.15 2.50 -10.79
C ASN A 37 5.47 2.83 -10.07
N ASN A 38 5.43 3.13 -8.77
CA ASN A 38 6.60 3.39 -7.94
C ASN A 38 6.41 2.74 -6.56
N ALA A 39 7.37 1.92 -6.13
CA ALA A 39 7.38 1.27 -4.83
C ALA A 39 7.35 2.28 -3.66
N GLU A 40 7.96 3.46 -3.81
CA GLU A 40 7.91 4.53 -2.79
C GLU A 40 6.47 5.06 -2.60
N HIS A 41 5.67 5.04 -3.66
CA HIS A 41 4.27 5.48 -3.60
C HIS A 41 3.38 4.48 -2.86
N TYR A 42 3.69 3.18 -2.91
CA TYR A 42 3.01 2.16 -2.10
C TYR A 42 3.15 2.49 -0.60
N ASN A 43 4.39 2.73 -0.17
CA ASN A 43 4.71 3.09 1.21
C ASN A 43 4.05 4.43 1.60
N LYS A 44 3.99 5.41 0.69
CA LYS A 44 3.31 6.69 0.94
C LYS A 44 1.80 6.52 1.11
N GLN A 45 1.12 5.77 0.25
CA GLN A 45 -0.32 5.53 0.36
C GLN A 45 -0.66 4.73 1.62
N GLN A 46 0.11 3.70 1.94
CA GLN A 46 -0.05 2.93 3.17
C GLN A 46 0.17 3.81 4.41
N ARG A 47 1.25 4.60 4.45
CA ARG A 47 1.52 5.55 5.53
C ARG A 47 0.40 6.56 5.68
N ASN A 48 -0.11 7.12 4.58
CA ASN A 48 -1.20 8.09 4.62
C ASN A 48 -2.50 7.46 5.18
N ARG A 49 -2.84 6.23 4.77
CA ARG A 49 -3.97 5.48 5.36
C ARG A 49 -3.79 5.27 6.86
N GLN A 50 -2.61 4.86 7.29
CA GLN A 50 -2.32 4.69 8.72
C GLN A 50 -2.42 6.01 9.51
N ILE A 51 -1.94 7.13 8.95
CA ILE A 51 -2.08 8.47 9.57
C ILE A 51 -3.55 8.81 9.77
N ILE A 52 -4.39 8.54 8.78
CA ILE A 52 -5.84 8.77 8.83
C ILE A 52 -6.49 7.88 9.88
N GLU A 53 -6.20 6.58 9.90
CA GLU A 53 -6.73 5.63 10.88
C GLU A 53 -6.35 6.02 12.31
N ASP A 54 -5.09 6.39 12.54
CA ASP A 54 -4.62 6.83 13.87
C ASP A 54 -5.28 8.15 14.30
N PHE A 55 -5.50 9.08 13.37
CA PHE A 55 -6.27 10.30 13.64
C PHE A 55 -7.71 9.97 14.08
N TYR A 56 -8.39 9.08 13.36
CA TYR A 56 -9.74 8.62 13.72
C TYR A 56 -9.79 7.83 15.03
N ARG A 57 -8.69 7.22 15.45
CA ARG A 57 -8.55 6.59 16.78
C ARG A 57 -8.32 7.60 17.91
N GLY A 58 -8.29 8.90 17.61
CA GLY A 58 -8.17 9.98 18.59
C GLY A 58 -6.75 10.52 18.76
N MET A 59 -5.77 10.08 17.94
CA MET A 59 -4.41 10.63 17.98
C MET A 59 -4.40 12.06 17.46
N ASN A 60 -3.77 12.98 18.21
CA ASN A 60 -3.72 14.39 17.81
C ASN A 60 -2.60 14.66 16.79
N VAL A 61 -2.69 15.80 16.08
CA VAL A 61 -1.72 16.17 15.05
C VAL A 61 -0.27 16.23 15.57
N PRO A 62 0.03 16.80 16.76
CA PRO A 62 1.38 16.73 17.33
C PRO A 62 1.93 15.30 17.54
N GLU A 63 1.09 14.35 17.95
CA GLU A 63 1.46 12.94 18.11
C GLU A 63 1.73 12.28 16.75
N LEU A 64 0.87 12.52 15.76
CA LEU A 64 1.06 12.03 14.40
C LEU A 64 2.37 12.57 13.78
N MET A 65 2.69 13.84 14.00
CA MET A 65 3.95 14.43 13.54
C MET A 65 5.17 13.71 14.12
N LYS A 66 5.15 13.40 15.43
CA LYS A 66 6.23 12.66 16.09
C LYS A 66 6.33 11.22 15.59
N LYS A 67 5.20 10.51 15.51
CA LYS A 67 5.12 9.11 15.11
C LYS A 67 5.58 8.88 13.67
N TYR A 68 5.17 9.75 12.75
CA TYR A 68 5.46 9.61 11.32
C TYR A 68 6.61 10.49 10.83
N GLN A 69 7.22 11.29 11.72
CA GLN A 69 8.29 12.24 11.40
C GLN A 69 7.94 13.19 10.24
N LEU A 70 6.69 13.65 10.20
CA LEU A 70 6.18 14.53 9.16
C LEU A 70 5.93 15.92 9.70
N LYS A 71 6.05 16.91 8.81
CA LYS A 71 5.70 18.29 9.13
C LYS A 71 4.18 18.41 9.32
N LYS A 72 3.78 19.34 10.20
CA LYS A 72 2.37 19.66 10.49
C LYS A 72 1.55 19.84 9.21
N SER A 73 2.06 20.62 8.26
CA SER A 73 1.40 20.89 6.98
C SER A 73 1.17 19.65 6.12
N THR A 74 2.07 18.66 6.19
CA THR A 74 1.92 17.38 5.48
C THR A 74 0.82 16.54 6.12
N ILE A 75 0.75 16.49 7.45
CA ILE A 75 -0.30 15.77 8.17
C ILE A 75 -1.68 16.38 7.87
N TYR A 76 -1.84 17.71 7.95
CA TYR A 76 -3.11 18.36 7.59
C TYR A 76 -3.51 18.08 6.15
N LYS A 77 -2.59 18.18 5.18
CA LYS A 77 -2.89 17.82 3.79
C LYS A 77 -3.35 16.36 3.64
N ILE A 78 -2.83 15.43 4.45
CA ILE A 78 -3.22 14.02 4.37
C ILE A 78 -4.63 13.83 4.97
N ILE A 79 -4.95 14.52 6.06
CA ILE A 79 -6.25 14.43 6.73
C ILE A 79 -7.33 15.20 5.94
N GLU A 80 -7.01 16.35 5.36
CA GLU A 80 -7.97 17.21 4.66
C GLU A 80 -8.28 16.77 3.22
N ASN A 81 -7.34 16.08 2.54
CA ASN A 81 -7.58 15.51 1.20
C ASN A 81 -8.24 14.11 1.28
N LEU A 82 -9.15 13.92 2.24
CA LEU A 82 -9.96 12.72 2.39
C LEU A 82 -11.08 12.67 1.34
#